data_AF-A0A5M9ZG14-F1
#
_entry.id   AF-A0A5M9ZG14-F1
#
_cell.length_a   1.000
_cell.length_b   1.000
_cell.length_c   1.000
_cell.angle_alpha   90.00
_cell.angle_beta   90.00
_cell.angle_gamma   90.00
#
_symmetry.space_group_name_H-M   'P 1'
#
loop_
_entity.id
_entity.type
_entity.pdbx_description
1 polymer ?
#
loop_
_entity_poly.entity_id
_entity_poly.type
_entity_poly.pdbx_seq_one_letter_code
_entity_poly.pdbx_strand_id
1 'polypeptide(L)'
;MTSAIPPLSPVLLLATDRLDDLVWRTIGLERDMPYSAVRSVVRANIAPPGRPVAETERIYALYSAFRGMLARSRHPLAGDDVAFYAACLGSAAPQPASVPADGWGALRALWPSDRSLAVVCCNHGLIHEGTGVFVPAPAVLAGLDAMMAADDRKAFLEECVSLPGTGLTWTGEGEAYRRAGLIWRP
;
A
#
# COMPACT_ATOMS: atom_id res chain seq x y z
N MET A 1 -25.29 7.28 26.51
CA MET A 1 -25.11 6.18 25.55
C MET A 1 -23.63 6.08 25.25
N THR A 2 -22.98 4.97 25.60
CA THR A 2 -21.57 4.74 25.28
C THR A 2 -21.43 4.35 23.81
N SER A 3 -20.91 5.27 22.99
CA SER A 3 -20.50 4.93 21.63
C SER A 3 -19.27 4.04 21.72
N ALA A 4 -19.47 2.73 21.62
CA ALA A 4 -18.36 1.78 21.52
C ALA A 4 -17.65 2.05 20.19
N ILE A 5 -16.40 2.51 20.26
CA ILE A 5 -15.55 2.66 19.07
C ILE A 5 -15.45 1.25 18.44
N PRO A 6 -15.87 1.05 17.17
CA PRO A 6 -15.80 -0.26 16.56
C PRO A 6 -14.34 -0.75 16.54
N PRO A 7 -14.10 -2.05 16.78
CA PRO A 7 -12.75 -2.59 16.78
C PRO A 7 -12.07 -2.31 15.44
N LEU A 8 -10.78 -1.99 15.48
CA LEU A 8 -9.99 -1.75 14.27
C LEU A 8 -10.03 -3.00 13.39
N SER A 9 -10.25 -2.81 12.09
CA SER A 9 -10.16 -3.90 11.10
C SER A 9 -8.81 -4.61 11.26
N PRO A 10 -8.76 -5.95 11.35
CA PRO A 10 -7.50 -6.69 11.42
C PRO A 10 -6.57 -6.34 10.24
N VAL A 11 -7.14 -6.08 9.06
CA VAL A 11 -6.38 -5.66 7.87
C VAL A 11 -5.81 -4.25 8.02
N LEU A 12 -6.49 -3.35 8.72
CA LEU A 12 -5.97 -2.02 9.07
C LEU A 12 -4.81 -2.11 10.10
N LEU A 13 -4.87 -3.07 11.03
CA LEU A 13 -3.75 -3.37 11.93
C LEU A 13 -2.54 -3.88 11.14
N LEU A 14 -2.74 -4.90 10.29
CA LEU A 14 -1.70 -5.42 9.39
C LEU A 14 -1.06 -4.31 8.53
N ALA A 15 -1.86 -3.43 7.92
CA ALA A 15 -1.37 -2.33 7.11
C ALA A 15 -0.60 -1.27 7.93
N THR A 16 -0.94 -1.09 9.21
CA THR A 16 -0.21 -0.21 10.14
C THR A 16 1.13 -0.85 10.55
N ASP A 17 1.12 -2.15 10.83
CA ASP A 17 2.32 -2.93 11.17
C ASP A 17 3.26 -3.10 9.96
N ARG A 18 2.77 -2.98 8.73
CA ARG A 18 3.52 -3.07 7.47
C ARG A 18 3.73 -1.73 6.75
N LEU A 19 3.58 -0.60 7.45
CA LEU A 19 3.69 0.74 6.85
C LEU A 19 5.08 1.03 6.23
N ASP A 20 6.17 0.52 6.81
CA ASP A 20 7.51 0.65 6.23
C ASP A 20 7.74 -0.29 5.03
N ASP A 21 7.21 -1.52 5.07
CA ASP A 21 7.18 -2.41 3.89
C ASP A 21 6.39 -1.79 2.72
N LEU A 22 5.23 -1.18 2.98
CA LEU A 22 4.39 -0.50 1.99
C LEU A 22 5.13 0.68 1.34
N VAL A 23 5.70 1.58 2.14
CA VAL A 23 6.48 2.72 1.63
C VAL A 23 7.71 2.23 0.85
N TRP A 24 8.40 1.20 1.36
CA TRP A 24 9.62 0.67 0.74
C TRP A 24 9.37 -0.01 -0.60
N ARG A 25 8.34 -0.86 -0.69
CA ARG A 25 7.99 -1.53 -1.94
C ARG A 25 7.44 -0.57 -2.97
N THR A 26 6.71 0.47 -2.54
CA THR A 26 6.16 1.48 -3.45
C THR A 26 7.25 2.41 -4.01
N ILE A 27 8.20 2.90 -3.19
CA ILE A 27 9.34 3.68 -3.74
C ILE A 27 10.23 2.82 -4.65
N GLY A 28 10.28 1.51 -4.42
CA GLY A 28 10.90 0.51 -5.30
C GLY A 28 10.33 0.44 -6.73
N LEU A 29 9.15 1.01 -6.99
CA LEU A 29 8.58 1.18 -8.34
C LEU A 29 9.23 2.33 -9.13
N GLU A 30 9.91 3.24 -8.43
CA GLU A 30 10.52 4.47 -8.97
C GLU A 30 12.04 4.41 -8.97
N ARG A 31 12.64 3.81 -7.93
CA ARG A 31 14.10 3.68 -7.73
C ARG A 31 14.43 2.61 -6.69
N ASP A 32 15.60 1.99 -6.79
CA ASP A 32 16.10 1.18 -5.67
C ASP A 32 16.36 2.06 -4.44
N MET A 33 16.10 1.49 -3.26
CA MET A 33 16.09 2.20 -2.00
C MET A 33 16.36 1.21 -0.85
N PRO A 34 17.55 1.24 -0.20
CA PRO A 34 17.81 0.46 1.01
C PRO A 34 16.70 0.56 2.07
N TYR A 35 16.12 -0.59 2.46
CA TYR A 35 15.01 -0.68 3.42
C TYR A 35 15.28 0.02 4.75
N SER A 36 16.53 -0.05 5.25
CA SER A 36 16.96 0.65 6.46
C SER A 36 16.76 2.16 6.40
N ALA A 37 16.91 2.79 5.23
CA ALA A 37 16.66 4.21 5.05
C ALA A 37 15.17 4.55 5.18
N VAL A 38 14.30 3.75 4.55
CA VAL A 38 12.84 3.91 4.64
C VAL A 38 12.37 3.69 6.08
N ARG A 39 12.83 2.62 6.72
CA ARG A 39 12.46 2.29 8.10
C ARG A 39 12.90 3.37 9.10
N SER A 40 14.09 3.98 8.94
CA SER A 40 14.51 5.11 9.77
C SER A 40 13.59 6.32 9.67
N VAL A 41 13.11 6.64 8.47
CA VAL A 41 12.13 7.73 8.27
C VAL A 41 10.77 7.34 8.83
N VAL A 42 10.21 6.20 8.43
CA VAL A 42 8.84 5.77 8.76
C VAL A 42 8.63 5.48 10.25
N ARG A 43 9.62 4.87 10.93
CA ARG A 43 9.51 4.44 12.34
C ARG A 43 10.14 5.40 13.35
N ALA A 44 11.17 6.15 12.96
CA ALA A 44 11.91 7.02 13.87
C ALA A 44 11.87 8.51 13.48
N ASN A 45 11.32 8.87 12.31
CA ASN A 45 11.32 10.24 11.78
C ASN A 45 12.75 10.82 11.62
N ILE A 46 13.72 9.96 11.30
CA ILE A 46 15.14 10.32 11.14
C ILE A 46 15.55 10.14 9.68
N ALA A 47 16.05 11.22 9.08
CA ALA A 47 16.72 11.19 7.78
C ALA A 47 18.08 10.48 7.90
N PRO A 48 18.41 9.48 7.06
CA PRO A 48 19.72 8.83 7.11
C PRO A 48 20.85 9.79 6.70
N PRO A 49 21.99 9.82 7.42
CA PRO A 49 23.09 10.70 7.07
C PRO A 49 23.67 10.36 5.69
N GLY A 50 24.03 11.41 4.93
CA GLY A 50 24.58 11.27 3.58
C GLY A 50 23.57 11.01 2.46
N ARG A 51 22.27 10.91 2.74
CA ARG A 51 21.21 10.83 1.71
C ARG A 51 20.99 12.18 1.00
N PRO A 52 20.69 12.17 -0.31
CA PRO A 52 20.09 13.32 -0.99
C PRO A 52 18.77 13.73 -0.34
N VAL A 53 18.53 15.05 -0.27
CA VAL A 53 17.31 15.62 0.30
C VAL A 53 16.06 15.11 -0.44
N ALA A 54 16.08 15.14 -1.78
CA ALA A 54 14.98 14.70 -2.64
C ALA A 54 14.58 13.21 -2.45
N GLU A 55 15.49 12.34 -2.02
CA GLU A 55 15.14 10.95 -1.68
C GLU A 55 14.42 10.87 -0.33
N THR A 56 14.89 11.65 0.64
CA THR A 56 14.26 11.76 1.96
C THR A 56 12.86 12.37 1.84
N GLU A 57 12.70 13.41 1.01
CA GLU A 57 11.43 14.02 0.66
C GLU A 57 10.48 13.01 -0.01
N ARG A 58 10.96 12.19 -0.95
CA ARG A 58 10.10 11.17 -1.59
C ARG A 58 9.63 10.08 -0.62
N ILE A 59 10.49 9.68 0.33
CA ILE A 59 10.08 8.76 1.41
C ILE A 59 9.02 9.42 2.31
N TYR A 60 9.20 10.69 2.70
CA TYR A 60 8.20 11.42 3.49
C TYR A 60 6.87 11.63 2.75
N ALA A 61 6.90 11.88 1.43
CA ALA A 61 5.72 12.00 0.58
C ALA A 61 4.88 10.71 0.57
N LEU A 62 5.53 9.57 0.29
CA LEU A 62 4.90 8.25 0.34
C LEU A 62 4.41 7.89 1.74
N TYR A 63 5.24 8.08 2.77
CA TYR A 63 4.84 7.87 4.18
C TYR A 63 3.61 8.70 4.57
N SER A 64 3.54 9.96 4.14
CA SER A 64 2.40 10.84 4.42
C SER A 64 1.14 10.38 3.70
N ALA A 65 1.25 9.95 2.44
CA ALA A 65 0.14 9.39 1.67
C ALA A 65 -0.39 8.09 2.32
N PHE A 66 0.48 7.12 2.62
CA PHE A 66 0.07 5.86 3.27
C PHE A 66 -0.48 6.08 4.69
N ARG A 67 0.15 6.93 5.51
CA ARG A 67 -0.36 7.27 6.85
C ARG A 67 -1.72 7.98 6.80
N GLY A 68 -1.90 8.87 5.82
CA GLY A 68 -3.19 9.51 5.56
C GLY A 68 -4.25 8.53 5.08
N MET A 69 -3.85 7.49 4.32
CA MET A 69 -4.74 6.43 3.85
C MET A 69 -5.21 5.54 5.00
N LEU A 70 -4.31 5.10 5.89
CA LEU A 70 -4.67 4.33 7.10
C LEU A 70 -5.65 5.08 8.02
N ALA A 71 -5.64 6.41 8.01
CA ALA A 71 -6.59 7.24 8.75
C ALA A 71 -7.98 7.31 8.11
N ARG A 72 -8.07 7.07 6.79
CA ARG A 72 -9.27 7.29 5.96
C ARG A 72 -9.97 6.01 5.51
N SER A 73 -9.27 4.88 5.39
CA SER A 73 -9.81 3.57 4.94
C SER A 73 -10.85 2.92 5.88
N ARG A 74 -11.50 3.72 6.74
CA ARG A 74 -12.70 3.39 7.51
C ARG A 74 -13.98 3.64 6.71
N HIS A 75 -13.92 4.52 5.70
CA HIS A 75 -14.96 4.75 4.70
C HIS A 75 -14.47 4.24 3.32
N PRO A 76 -15.35 4.12 2.31
CA PRO A 76 -14.93 3.87 0.94
C PRO A 76 -13.98 4.97 0.43
N LEU A 77 -13.18 4.63 -0.58
CA LEU A 77 -12.29 5.58 -1.26
C LEU A 77 -13.13 6.67 -1.95
N ALA A 78 -12.97 7.92 -1.54
CA ALA A 78 -13.65 9.07 -2.11
C ALA A 78 -12.70 9.97 -2.93
N GLY A 79 -13.29 10.86 -3.74
CA GLY A 79 -12.53 11.81 -4.57
C GLY A 79 -11.54 12.68 -3.78
N ASP A 80 -11.96 13.17 -2.61
CA ASP A 80 -11.14 14.00 -1.73
C ASP A 80 -9.96 13.23 -1.12
N ASP A 81 -10.09 11.91 -0.98
CA ASP A 81 -9.00 11.04 -0.54
C ASP A 81 -7.95 10.89 -1.63
N VAL A 82 -8.39 10.60 -2.87
CA VAL A 82 -7.50 10.52 -4.04
C VAL A 82 -6.77 11.85 -4.26
N ALA A 83 -7.48 12.98 -4.15
CA ALA A 83 -6.89 14.31 -4.23
C ALA A 83 -5.88 14.58 -3.10
N PHE A 84 -6.17 14.14 -1.87
CA PHE A 84 -5.24 14.22 -0.74
C PHE A 84 -3.98 13.36 -0.97
N TYR A 85 -4.11 12.12 -1.44
CA TYR A 85 -2.94 11.26 -1.72
C TYR A 85 -2.10 11.83 -2.85
N ALA A 86 -2.73 12.30 -3.94
CA ALA A 86 -2.03 12.96 -5.04
C ALA A 86 -1.26 14.21 -4.57
N ALA A 87 -1.88 15.04 -3.72
CA ALA A 87 -1.22 16.19 -3.11
C ALA A 87 -0.02 15.80 -2.22
N CYS A 88 -0.14 14.74 -1.40
CA CYS A 88 0.99 14.21 -0.63
C CYS A 88 2.13 13.67 -1.51
N LEU A 89 1.81 13.10 -2.68
CA LEU A 89 2.78 12.54 -3.62
C LEU A 89 3.36 13.56 -4.62
N GLY A 90 2.85 14.80 -4.65
CA GLY A 90 3.22 15.78 -5.68
C GLY A 90 2.68 15.44 -7.08
N SER A 91 1.67 14.58 -7.15
CA SER A 91 1.09 14.04 -8.38
C SER A 91 -0.01 14.92 -8.93
N ALA A 92 -0.22 14.88 -10.25
CA ALA A 92 -1.42 15.45 -10.86
C ALA A 92 -2.66 14.67 -10.40
N ALA A 93 -3.56 15.33 -9.66
CA ALA A 93 -4.77 14.68 -9.18
C ALA A 93 -5.68 14.26 -10.36
N PRO A 94 -6.09 12.98 -10.46
CA PRO A 94 -7.06 12.54 -11.44
C PRO A 94 -8.45 13.12 -11.13
N GLN A 95 -9.38 13.08 -12.09
CA GLN A 95 -10.74 13.52 -11.82
C GLN A 95 -11.42 12.57 -10.80
N PRO A 96 -12.04 13.08 -9.72
CA PRO A 96 -12.72 12.26 -8.69
C PRO A 96 -13.62 11.13 -9.21
N ALA A 97 -14.33 11.36 -10.32
CA ALA A 97 -15.27 10.40 -10.88
C ALA A 97 -14.61 9.28 -11.73
N SER A 98 -13.31 9.33 -11.99
CA SER A 98 -12.60 8.34 -12.82
C SER A 98 -11.84 7.28 -12.02
N VAL A 99 -11.93 7.27 -10.68
CA VAL A 99 -11.26 6.30 -9.81
C VAL A 99 -12.33 5.46 -9.08
N PRO A 100 -12.42 4.15 -9.35
CA PRO A 100 -13.33 3.26 -8.62
C PRO A 100 -13.02 3.21 -7.12
N ALA A 101 -14.04 2.98 -6.30
CA ALA A 101 -13.89 2.90 -4.85
C ALA A 101 -13.29 1.57 -4.35
N ASP A 102 -13.30 0.53 -5.19
CA ASP A 102 -12.74 -0.79 -4.89
C ASP A 102 -11.23 -0.83 -5.18
N GLY A 103 -10.49 -1.67 -4.45
CA GLY A 103 -9.03 -1.70 -4.53
C GLY A 103 -8.47 -2.11 -5.90
N TRP A 104 -9.19 -2.96 -6.66
CA TRP A 104 -8.74 -3.45 -7.96
C TRP A 104 -9.02 -2.43 -9.07
N GLY A 105 -10.23 -1.87 -9.10
CA GLY A 105 -10.59 -0.79 -10.00
C GLY A 105 -9.73 0.45 -9.81
N ALA A 106 -9.45 0.84 -8.55
CA ALA A 106 -8.54 1.94 -8.22
C ALA A 106 -7.11 1.69 -8.73
N LEU A 107 -6.59 0.46 -8.59
CA LEU A 107 -5.27 0.09 -9.12
C LEU A 107 -5.24 0.23 -10.66
N ARG A 108 -6.18 -0.41 -11.37
CA ARG A 108 -6.23 -0.41 -12.84
C ARG A 108 -6.43 0.97 -13.45
N ALA A 109 -7.24 1.83 -12.83
CA ALA A 109 -7.49 3.18 -13.31
C ALA A 109 -6.26 4.10 -13.23
N LEU A 110 -5.31 3.80 -12.33
CA LEU A 110 -4.19 4.69 -11.99
C LEU A 110 -2.81 4.13 -12.37
N TRP A 111 -2.65 2.81 -12.46
CA TRP A 111 -1.37 2.16 -12.80
C TRP A 111 -0.68 2.67 -14.08
N PRO A 112 -1.40 3.05 -15.17
CA PRO A 112 -0.77 3.58 -16.38
C PRO A 112 -0.21 5.00 -16.24
N SER A 113 -0.62 5.78 -15.24
CA SER A 113 -0.30 7.20 -15.10
C SER A 113 0.49 7.54 -13.83
N ASP A 114 0.12 6.97 -12.69
CA ASP A 114 0.86 7.08 -11.43
C ASP A 114 0.72 5.80 -10.60
N ARG A 115 1.76 4.96 -10.65
CA ARG A 115 1.84 3.70 -9.91
C ARG A 115 1.86 3.91 -8.39
N SER A 116 2.44 5.00 -7.89
CA SER A 116 2.52 5.27 -6.45
C SER A 116 1.16 5.70 -5.89
N LEU A 117 0.42 6.55 -6.62
CA LEU A 117 -0.97 6.86 -6.30
C LEU A 117 -1.86 5.62 -6.44
N ALA A 118 -1.65 4.81 -7.48
CA ALA A 118 -2.38 3.56 -7.70
C ALA A 118 -2.26 2.60 -6.50
N VAL A 119 -1.06 2.38 -5.96
CA VAL A 119 -0.86 1.50 -4.79
C VAL A 119 -1.50 2.07 -3.52
N VAL A 120 -1.44 3.40 -3.30
CA VAL A 120 -2.10 4.02 -2.13
C VAL A 120 -3.63 3.89 -2.21
N CYS A 121 -4.23 4.22 -3.36
CA CYS A 121 -5.66 4.10 -3.59
C CYS A 121 -6.15 2.64 -3.57
N CYS A 122 -5.38 1.72 -4.15
CA CYS A 122 -5.63 0.28 -4.10
C CYS A 122 -5.70 -0.23 -2.65
N ASN A 123 -4.70 0.11 -1.83
CA ASN A 123 -4.66 -0.28 -0.43
C ASN A 123 -5.80 0.33 0.38
N HIS A 124 -6.22 1.57 0.11
CA HIS A 124 -7.40 2.15 0.74
C HIS A 124 -8.63 1.24 0.53
N GLY A 125 -8.91 0.87 -0.72
CA GLY A 125 -10.02 0.00 -1.08
C GLY A 125 -9.92 -1.37 -0.40
N LEU A 126 -8.77 -2.05 -0.50
CA LEU A 126 -8.57 -3.39 0.08
C LEU A 126 -8.66 -3.42 1.62
N ILE A 127 -8.22 -2.34 2.30
CA ILE A 127 -8.32 -2.23 3.76
C ILE A 127 -9.76 -1.90 4.19
N HIS A 128 -10.47 -1.06 3.43
CA HIS A 128 -11.88 -0.75 3.66
C HIS A 128 -12.79 -1.98 3.44
N GLU A 129 -12.58 -2.70 2.35
CA GLU A 129 -13.23 -4.00 2.05
C GLU A 129 -12.81 -5.11 3.02
N GLY A 130 -11.84 -4.87 3.93
CA GLY A 130 -11.32 -5.88 4.86
C GLY A 130 -10.67 -7.09 4.18
N THR A 131 -10.25 -6.94 2.93
CA THR A 131 -9.80 -8.04 2.07
C THR A 131 -8.29 -8.28 2.15
N GLY A 132 -7.47 -7.23 2.28
CA GLY A 132 -6.03 -7.39 2.43
C GLY A 132 -5.20 -6.12 2.22
N VAL A 133 -3.91 -6.32 1.93
CA VAL A 133 -2.92 -5.26 1.69
C VAL A 133 -2.15 -5.63 0.42
N PHE A 134 -2.11 -4.75 -0.57
CA PHE A 134 -1.32 -4.93 -1.78
C PHE A 134 0.10 -4.38 -1.58
N VAL A 135 1.09 -5.28 -1.61
CA VAL A 135 2.51 -4.96 -1.39
C VAL A 135 3.29 -5.28 -2.67
N PRO A 136 3.72 -4.28 -3.45
CA PRO A 136 4.30 -4.50 -4.78
C PRO A 136 5.70 -5.14 -4.73
N ALA A 137 5.77 -6.46 -4.69
CA ALA A 137 7.00 -7.23 -4.77
C ALA A 137 7.31 -7.66 -6.23
N PRO A 138 8.59 -7.82 -6.63
CA PRO A 138 8.96 -8.11 -8.02
C PRO A 138 8.27 -9.35 -8.65
N ALA A 139 8.02 -10.39 -7.86
CA ALA A 139 7.30 -11.59 -8.33
C ALA A 139 5.84 -11.28 -8.72
N VAL A 140 5.15 -10.45 -7.91
CA VAL A 140 3.76 -10.03 -8.18
C VAL A 140 3.70 -9.11 -9.39
N LEU A 141 4.64 -8.16 -9.47
CA LEU A 141 4.74 -7.20 -10.58
C LEU A 141 4.96 -7.88 -11.93
N ALA A 142 5.68 -9.01 -11.97
CA ALA A 142 5.88 -9.80 -13.19
C ALA A 142 4.58 -10.42 -13.75
N GLY A 143 3.56 -10.65 -12.91
CA GLY A 143 2.23 -11.10 -13.34
C GLY A 143 1.20 -9.97 -13.46
N LEU A 144 1.38 -8.84 -12.78
CA LEU A 144 0.35 -7.84 -12.56
C LEU A 144 -0.21 -7.25 -13.86
N ASP A 145 0.65 -6.89 -14.81
CA ASP A 145 0.21 -6.33 -16.10
C ASP A 145 -0.65 -7.34 -16.91
N ALA A 146 -0.39 -8.66 -16.76
CA ALA A 146 -1.22 -9.70 -17.35
C ALA A 146 -2.57 -9.87 -16.62
N MET A 147 -2.59 -9.81 -15.28
CA MET A 147 -3.84 -9.81 -14.50
C MET A 147 -4.72 -8.62 -14.86
N MET A 148 -4.16 -7.42 -15.00
CA MET A 148 -4.91 -6.20 -15.35
C MET A 148 -5.46 -6.22 -16.78
N ALA A 149 -4.73 -6.84 -17.71
CA ALA A 149 -5.17 -7.07 -19.09
C ALA A 149 -6.27 -8.14 -19.21
N ALA A 150 -6.25 -9.17 -18.36
CA ALA A 150 -7.28 -10.20 -18.28
C ALA A 150 -8.49 -9.81 -17.42
N ASP A 151 -8.40 -8.70 -16.67
CA ASP A 151 -9.32 -8.32 -15.58
C ASP A 151 -9.44 -9.36 -14.45
N ASP A 152 -8.37 -10.09 -14.18
CA ASP A 152 -8.35 -11.17 -13.19
C ASP A 152 -8.18 -10.61 -11.76
N ARG A 153 -9.26 -10.03 -11.23
CA ARG A 153 -9.36 -9.63 -9.80
C ARG A 153 -9.07 -10.80 -8.87
N LYS A 154 -9.34 -12.06 -9.27
CA LYS A 154 -9.15 -13.22 -8.40
C LYS A 154 -7.67 -13.53 -8.23
N ALA A 155 -6.90 -13.63 -9.32
CA ALA A 155 -5.44 -13.81 -9.26
C ALA A 155 -4.77 -12.64 -8.51
N PHE A 156 -5.23 -11.41 -8.74
CA PHE A 156 -4.73 -10.24 -8.01
C PHE A 156 -4.95 -10.36 -6.49
N LEU A 157 -6.13 -10.79 -6.04
CA LEU A 157 -6.42 -10.98 -4.62
C LEU A 157 -5.68 -12.17 -4.00
N GLU A 158 -5.30 -13.18 -4.78
CA GLU A 158 -4.46 -14.30 -4.34
C GLU A 158 -2.99 -13.89 -4.08
N GLU A 159 -2.51 -12.81 -4.73
CA GLU A 159 -1.20 -12.18 -4.46
C GLU A 159 -1.27 -11.05 -3.40
N CYS A 160 -2.45 -10.70 -2.89
CA CYS A 160 -2.59 -9.71 -1.81
C CYS A 160 -2.30 -10.34 -0.44
N VAL A 161 -1.65 -9.57 0.45
CA VAL A 161 -1.41 -9.98 1.84
C VAL A 161 -2.72 -9.86 2.62
N SER A 162 -3.48 -10.93 2.66
CA SER A 162 -4.74 -11.05 3.40
C SER A 162 -4.53 -11.66 4.79
N LEU A 163 -5.51 -11.45 5.67
CA LEU A 163 -5.64 -12.22 6.92
C LEU A 163 -6.74 -13.27 6.74
N PRO A 164 -6.52 -14.54 7.10
CA PRO A 164 -7.59 -15.53 7.03
C PRO A 164 -8.73 -15.15 7.98
N GLY A 165 -9.97 -15.36 7.53
CA GLY A 165 -11.19 -14.94 8.24
C GLY A 165 -11.47 -15.64 9.59
N THR A 166 -10.60 -16.56 10.00
CA THR A 166 -10.56 -17.17 11.34
C THR A 166 -9.26 -16.75 12.01
N GLY A 167 -9.36 -16.07 13.17
CA GLY A 167 -8.24 -15.33 13.74
C GLY A 167 -6.97 -16.13 14.06
N LEU A 168 -5.82 -15.47 13.86
CA LEU A 168 -4.48 -15.90 14.26
C LEU A 168 -3.93 -17.21 13.65
N THR A 169 -3.85 -17.28 12.31
CA THR A 169 -2.80 -18.10 11.67
C THR A 169 -2.28 -17.45 10.38
N TRP A 170 -1.19 -16.66 10.45
CA TRP A 170 -0.51 -16.22 9.24
C TRP A 170 0.37 -17.38 8.69
N THR A 171 -0.10 -18.06 7.65
CA THR A 171 0.52 -19.30 7.10
C THR A 171 1.34 -19.08 5.82
N GLY A 172 1.44 -17.86 5.30
CA GLY A 172 2.24 -17.52 4.10
C GLY A 172 3.75 -17.44 4.33
N GLU A 173 4.21 -17.62 5.55
CA GLU A 173 5.53 -17.22 6.07
C GLU A 173 6.64 -18.25 5.81
N GLY A 174 6.71 -18.69 4.56
CA GLY A 174 7.75 -19.57 4.08
C GLY A 174 8.09 -19.36 2.61
N GLU A 175 7.13 -19.53 1.70
CA GLU A 175 7.44 -19.60 0.27
C GLU A 175 7.41 -18.25 -0.46
N ALA A 176 6.39 -17.41 -0.25
CA ALA A 176 6.33 -16.09 -0.88
C ALA A 176 7.58 -15.26 -0.55
N TYR A 177 7.99 -15.25 0.72
CA TYR A 177 9.20 -14.57 1.18
C TYR A 177 10.49 -15.18 0.62
N ARG A 178 10.62 -16.52 0.57
CA ARG A 178 11.78 -17.18 -0.06
C ARG A 178 11.86 -16.91 -1.58
N ARG A 179 10.75 -16.96 -2.31
CA ARG A 179 10.68 -16.62 -3.74
C ARG A 179 10.99 -15.13 -3.99
N ALA A 180 10.61 -14.25 -3.07
CA ALA A 180 10.86 -12.80 -3.13
C ALA A 180 12.21 -12.36 -2.50
N GLY A 181 13.08 -13.29 -2.09
CA GLY A 181 14.41 -13.01 -1.54
C GLY A 181 14.44 -12.33 -0.17
N LEU A 182 13.33 -12.33 0.58
CA LEU A 182 13.22 -11.66 1.87
C LEU A 182 13.37 -12.63 3.05
N ILE A 183 14.18 -12.25 4.03
CA ILE A 183 14.26 -12.93 5.34
C ILE A 183 13.39 -12.15 6.32
N TRP A 184 12.21 -12.69 6.65
CA TRP A 184 11.46 -12.26 7.84
C TRP A 184 12.26 -12.60 9.09
N ARG A 185 12.27 -11.70 10.08
CA ARG A 185 12.80 -11.95 11.42
C ARG A 185 11.76 -11.51 12.46
N PRO A 186 11.50 -12.32 13.50
CA PRO A 186 10.71 -11.90 14.66
C PRO A 186 11.45 -10.82 15.48
#